data_AF-A0A455U2N0-F1
#
_entry.id   AF-A0A455U2N0-F1
#
_cell.length_a   1.000
_cell.length_b   1.000
_cell.length_c   1.000
_cell.angle_alpha   90.00
_cell.angle_beta   90.00
_cell.angle_gamma   90.00
#
_symmetry.space_group_name_H-M   'P 1'
#
loop_
_entity.id
_entity.type
_entity.pdbx_description
1 polymer ?
#
loop_
_entity_poly.entity_id
_entity_poly.type
_entity_poly.pdbx_seq_one_letter_code
_entity_poly.pdbx_strand_id
1 'polypeptide(L)'
;MYKIERAIFDIRRGLPVVVNAGEQRLLVQALEGSESVEALAQLAGERPSLVLTRHRLTAMGMSLTAEAASVPLAANINTHELHGLASAEMLPQPAGGLLSGLKPASLAELGAITLMRRALLIPAALCAFVSEESAEDIEQQVAEGRLLEVDAKEAEQCLAGAQGMLKRVSEANIPLEDAADSRFVLSGSPMACANTLLW
;
A
#
# COMPACT_ATOMS: atom_id res chain seq x y z
N MET A 1 -11.98 -12.02 -4.30
CA MET A 1 -11.10 -11.32 -5.27
C MET A 1 -11.68 -9.97 -5.76
N TYR A 2 -12.97 -9.89 -6.16
CA TYR A 2 -13.58 -8.63 -6.64
C TYR A 2 -13.46 -7.44 -5.66
N LYS A 3 -13.63 -7.68 -4.35
CA LYS A 3 -13.46 -6.64 -3.33
C LYS A 3 -12.03 -6.09 -3.28
N ILE A 4 -11.01 -6.94 -3.41
CA ILE A 4 -9.61 -6.50 -3.43
C ILE A 4 -9.31 -5.65 -4.67
N GLU A 5 -9.80 -6.04 -5.86
CA GLU A 5 -9.62 -5.25 -7.08
C GLU A 5 -10.30 -3.88 -6.97
N ARG A 6 -11.49 -3.86 -6.36
CA ARG A 6 -12.18 -2.61 -6.06
C ARG A 6 -11.42 -1.76 -5.04
N ALA A 7 -10.86 -2.36 -4.00
CA ALA A 7 -10.04 -1.66 -3.00
C ALA A 7 -8.83 -1.00 -3.65
N ILE A 8 -8.12 -1.73 -4.52
CA ILE A 8 -7.00 -1.22 -5.30
C ILE A 8 -7.43 -0.03 -6.16
N PHE A 9 -8.61 -0.12 -6.79
CA PHE A 9 -9.15 0.98 -7.61
C PHE A 9 -9.48 2.21 -6.77
N ASP A 10 -10.14 2.05 -5.62
CA ASP A 10 -10.52 3.15 -4.74
C ASP A 10 -9.27 3.83 -4.14
N ILE A 11 -8.29 3.06 -3.68
CA ILE A 11 -6.99 3.56 -3.20
C ILE A 11 -6.28 4.41 -4.26
N ARG A 12 -6.26 3.95 -5.53
CA ARG A 12 -5.64 4.70 -6.65
C ARG A 12 -6.31 6.06 -6.90
N ARG A 13 -7.54 6.24 -6.44
CA ARG A 13 -8.28 7.51 -6.55
C ARG A 13 -8.16 8.38 -5.29
N GLY A 14 -7.35 7.98 -4.32
CA GLY A 14 -7.19 8.66 -3.04
C GLY A 14 -8.30 8.35 -2.03
N LEU A 15 -9.22 7.43 -2.33
CA LEU A 15 -10.29 7.06 -1.41
C LEU A 15 -9.75 6.08 -0.36
N PRO A 16 -10.05 6.29 0.93
CA PRO A 16 -9.66 5.36 1.97
C PRO A 16 -10.45 4.06 1.85
N VAL A 17 -9.84 2.97 2.32
CA VAL A 17 -10.49 1.66 2.45
C VAL A 17 -10.41 1.18 3.89
N VAL A 18 -11.35 0.35 4.29
CA VAL A 18 -11.37 -0.27 5.61
C VAL A 18 -10.76 -1.66 5.50
N VAL A 19 -9.73 -1.93 6.32
CA VAL A 19 -9.16 -3.25 6.51
C VAL A 19 -9.69 -3.81 7.83
N ASN A 20 -10.47 -4.88 7.75
CA ASN A 20 -11.03 -5.58 8.90
C ASN A 20 -9.99 -6.54 9.49
N ALA A 21 -9.64 -6.30 10.76
CA ALA A 21 -8.67 -7.08 11.52
C ALA A 21 -9.33 -7.90 12.66
N GLY A 22 -10.60 -8.27 12.50
CA GLY A 22 -11.41 -8.91 13.53
C GLY A 22 -12.11 -7.87 14.39
N GLU A 23 -11.68 -7.75 15.65
CA GLU A 23 -12.28 -6.81 16.62
C GLU A 23 -11.94 -5.34 16.33
N GLN A 24 -11.01 -5.08 15.42
CA GLN A 24 -10.59 -3.73 15.05
C GLN A 24 -10.71 -3.52 13.55
N ARG A 25 -11.08 -2.29 13.17
CA ARG A 25 -11.06 -1.81 11.79
C ARG A 25 -9.94 -0.80 11.63
N LEU A 26 -9.22 -0.90 10.53
CA LEU A 26 -8.14 0.00 10.16
C LEU A 26 -8.54 0.77 8.91
N LEU A 27 -8.61 2.09 8.99
CA LEU A 27 -8.68 2.94 7.81
C LEU A 27 -7.30 3.06 7.18
N VAL A 28 -7.24 2.79 5.89
CA VAL A 28 -6.02 2.80 5.10
C VAL A 28 -6.18 3.77 3.95
N GLN A 29 -5.24 4.71 3.84
CA GLN A 29 -5.19 5.67 2.74
C GLN A 29 -3.79 5.71 2.12
N ALA A 30 -3.73 5.83 0.80
CA ALA A 30 -2.49 6.16 0.09
C ALA A 30 -2.05 7.58 0.44
N LEU A 31 -0.74 7.83 0.35
CA LEU A 31 -0.24 9.20 0.44
C LEU A 31 -0.57 9.96 -0.85
N GLU A 32 -0.53 9.26 -1.99
CA GLU A 32 -0.89 9.82 -3.29
C GLU A 32 -2.39 10.12 -3.35
N GLY A 33 -2.71 11.39 -3.59
CA GLY A 33 -4.10 11.84 -3.65
C GLY A 33 -4.79 11.91 -2.28
N SER A 34 -4.06 11.76 -1.16
CA SER A 34 -4.62 12.04 0.16
C SER A 34 -4.91 13.54 0.28
N GLU A 35 -6.10 13.90 0.76
CA GLU A 35 -6.46 15.30 0.96
C GLU A 35 -5.69 15.93 2.14
N SER A 36 -5.74 15.28 3.31
CA SER A 36 -4.98 15.67 4.49
C SER A 36 -4.95 14.54 5.53
N VAL A 37 -3.94 14.56 6.40
CA VAL A 37 -3.86 13.64 7.55
C VAL A 37 -5.03 13.88 8.49
N GLU A 38 -5.47 15.14 8.62
CA GLU A 38 -6.58 15.56 9.47
C GLU A 38 -7.93 15.00 9.00
N ALA A 39 -8.16 14.89 7.69
CA ALA A 39 -9.39 14.30 7.16
C ALA A 39 -9.50 12.81 7.54
N LEU A 40 -8.40 12.07 7.40
CA LEU A 40 -8.35 10.67 7.84
C LEU A 40 -8.49 10.56 9.35
N ALA A 41 -7.89 11.47 10.11
CA ALA A 41 -8.00 11.51 11.57
C ALA A 41 -9.44 11.76 12.04
N GLN A 42 -10.15 12.68 11.39
CA GLN A 42 -11.56 12.95 11.67
C GLN A 42 -12.45 11.75 11.33
N LEU A 43 -12.19 11.08 10.21
CA LEU A 43 -12.92 9.90 9.79
C LEU A 43 -12.71 8.70 10.72
N ALA A 44 -11.48 8.52 11.22
CA ALA A 44 -11.12 7.40 12.10
C ALA A 44 -11.43 7.67 13.58
N GLY A 45 -11.52 8.93 13.99
CA GLY A 45 -11.56 9.34 15.40
C GLY A 45 -10.21 9.21 16.12
N GLU A 46 -9.16 8.76 15.44
CA GLU A 46 -7.80 8.66 15.96
C GLU A 46 -6.78 9.24 14.99
N ARG A 47 -5.64 9.69 15.51
CA ARG A 47 -4.56 10.22 14.69
C ARG A 47 -3.89 9.08 13.88
N PRO A 48 -3.74 9.23 12.55
CA PRO A 48 -3.06 8.22 11.74
C PRO A 48 -1.58 8.06 12.09
N SER A 49 -1.08 6.86 11.84
CA SER A 49 0.33 6.53 11.78
C SER A 49 0.75 6.33 10.32
N LEU A 50 2.03 6.53 10.03
CA LEU A 50 2.63 6.20 8.75
C LEU A 50 3.25 4.81 8.80
N VAL A 51 2.78 3.90 7.96
CA VAL A 51 3.37 2.56 7.83
C VAL A 51 4.42 2.61 6.73
N LEU A 52 5.64 2.18 7.05
CA LEU A 52 6.78 2.15 6.16
C LEU A 52 7.36 0.74 6.06
N THR A 53 7.80 0.37 4.85
CA THR A 53 8.51 -0.91 4.64
C THR A 53 9.87 -0.91 5.35
N ARG A 54 10.35 -2.11 5.70
CA ARG A 54 11.72 -2.34 6.19
C ARG A 54 12.74 -1.72 5.24
N HIS A 55 12.57 -1.93 3.94
CA HIS A 55 13.47 -1.38 2.92
C HIS A 55 13.59 0.15 3.03
N ARG A 56 12.46 0.86 3.15
CA ARG A 56 12.47 2.32 3.29
C ARG A 56 13.14 2.77 4.59
N LEU A 57 12.82 2.10 5.70
CA LEU A 57 13.43 2.40 7.00
C LEU A 57 14.95 2.17 7.00
N THR A 58 15.41 1.09 6.37
CA THR A 58 16.85 0.81 6.22
C THR A 58 17.55 1.83 5.35
N ALA A 59 16.90 2.34 4.29
CA ALA A 59 17.43 3.45 3.51
C ALA A 59 17.56 4.76 4.32
N MET A 60 16.80 4.90 5.42
CA MET A 60 16.91 6.00 6.38
C MET A 60 17.86 5.69 7.55
N GLY A 61 18.63 4.59 7.48
CA GLY A 61 19.59 4.20 8.51
C GLY A 61 18.98 3.46 9.71
N MET A 62 17.75 2.95 9.58
CA MET A 62 17.07 2.23 10.66
C MET A 62 17.10 0.72 10.45
N SER A 63 17.31 -0.01 11.56
CA SER A 63 17.35 -1.47 11.57
C SER A 63 16.04 -2.02 12.13
N LEU A 64 15.38 -2.89 11.37
CA LEU A 64 14.11 -3.51 11.74
C LEU A 64 14.10 -4.99 11.31
N THR A 65 13.65 -5.87 12.21
CA THR A 65 13.47 -7.30 11.90
C THR A 65 12.14 -7.59 11.21
N ALA A 66 11.07 -6.84 11.51
CA ALA A 66 9.76 -6.94 10.86
C ALA A 66 9.78 -6.40 9.41
N GLU A 67 8.83 -6.84 8.56
CA GLU A 67 8.73 -6.45 7.14
C GLU A 67 8.34 -4.98 6.93
N ALA A 68 7.61 -4.42 7.89
CA ALA A 68 7.21 -3.03 7.92
C ALA A 68 7.06 -2.58 9.38
N ALA A 69 7.03 -1.27 9.59
CA ALA A 69 6.73 -0.67 10.87
C ALA A 69 5.80 0.52 10.74
N SER A 70 5.02 0.72 11.79
CA SER A 70 4.13 1.85 11.99
C SER A 70 4.86 2.94 12.78
N VAL A 71 4.75 4.18 12.32
CA VAL A 71 5.36 5.36 12.92
C VAL A 71 4.25 6.36 13.25
N PRO A 72 4.01 6.67 14.54
CA PRO A 72 3.04 7.68 14.93
C PRO A 72 3.38 9.03 14.31
N LEU A 73 2.40 9.71 13.73
CA LEU A 73 2.63 11.02 13.13
C LEU A 73 2.67 12.13 14.17
N ALA A 74 3.71 12.97 14.11
CA ALA A 74 3.80 14.18 14.91
C ALA A 74 2.64 15.15 14.63
N ALA A 75 2.23 15.94 15.64
CA ALA A 75 1.09 16.85 15.61
C ALA A 75 1.06 17.79 14.40
N ASN A 76 2.25 18.24 13.99
CA ASN A 76 2.51 19.30 13.04
C ASN A 76 3.27 18.82 11.80
N ILE A 77 3.25 17.52 11.50
CA ILE A 77 3.90 17.01 10.31
C ILE A 77 3.27 17.64 9.06
N ASN A 78 4.09 18.18 8.17
CA ASN A 78 3.60 18.72 6.91
C ASN A 78 3.65 17.69 5.78
N THR A 79 2.96 17.97 4.68
CA THR A 79 2.86 17.08 3.50
C THR A 79 4.23 16.74 2.91
N HIS A 80 5.16 17.69 2.85
CA HIS A 80 6.51 17.47 2.31
C HIS A 80 7.33 16.53 3.21
N GLU A 81 7.27 16.69 4.52
CA GLU A 81 7.91 15.78 5.48
C GLU A 81 7.33 14.37 5.37
N LEU A 82 6.00 14.25 5.28
CA LEU A 82 5.31 12.98 5.12
C LEU A 82 5.75 12.25 3.85
N HIS A 83 5.74 12.94 2.69
CA HIS A 83 6.22 12.36 1.43
C HIS A 83 7.72 12.06 1.44
N GLY A 84 8.54 12.88 2.11
CA GLY A 84 9.97 12.62 2.27
C GLY A 84 10.25 11.38 3.13
N LEU A 85 9.42 11.09 4.14
CA LEU A 85 9.53 9.85 4.92
C LEU A 85 9.17 8.61 4.09
N ALA A 86 8.16 8.72 3.23
CA ALA A 86 7.67 7.59 2.43
C ALA A 86 8.49 7.31 1.16
N SER A 87 9.04 8.34 0.53
CA SER A 87 9.77 8.26 -0.74
C SER A 87 11.28 8.33 -0.56
N ALA A 88 12.07 8.13 -1.63
CA ALA A 88 13.53 8.28 -1.57
C ALA A 88 14.02 9.74 -1.58
N GLU A 89 13.14 10.72 -1.38
CA GLU A 89 13.52 12.13 -1.35
C GLU A 89 14.38 12.47 -0.13
N MET A 90 15.32 13.39 -0.33
CA MET A 90 16.23 13.83 0.71
C MET A 90 15.46 14.69 1.72
N LEU A 91 15.34 14.21 2.96
CA LEU A 91 14.74 15.00 4.03
C LEU A 91 15.71 16.13 4.44
N PRO A 92 15.23 17.37 4.64
CA PRO A 92 16.08 18.51 5.03
C PRO A 92 16.71 18.37 6.43
N GLN A 93 16.18 17.48 7.27
CA GLN A 93 16.59 17.25 8.65
C GLN A 93 16.69 15.74 8.94
N PRO A 94 17.50 15.32 9.93
CA PRO A 94 17.61 13.90 10.26
C PRO A 94 16.25 13.36 10.69
N ALA A 95 15.77 12.34 9.97
CA ALA A 95 14.48 11.69 10.17
C ALA A 95 14.29 11.10 11.59
N GLY A 96 15.36 10.98 12.38
CA GLY A 96 15.34 10.34 13.70
C GLY A 96 14.30 10.92 14.68
N GLY A 97 14.03 12.23 14.64
CA GLY A 97 12.96 12.82 15.46
C GLY A 97 11.56 12.40 14.99
N LEU A 98 11.34 12.40 13.68
CA LEU A 98 10.07 12.05 13.03
C LEU A 98 9.75 10.55 13.07
N LEU A 99 10.76 9.71 13.31
CA LEU A 99 10.64 8.25 13.39
C LEU A 99 10.54 7.74 14.84
N SER A 100 10.31 8.63 15.80
CA SER A 100 10.14 8.26 17.21
C SER A 100 8.88 7.40 17.40
N GLY A 101 8.97 6.37 18.26
CA GLY A 101 7.81 5.53 18.58
C GLY A 101 7.48 4.46 17.55
N LEU A 102 8.43 4.12 16.68
CA LEU A 102 8.32 3.06 15.68
C LEU A 102 7.96 1.71 16.33
N LYS A 103 6.92 1.05 15.78
CA LYS A 103 6.44 -0.27 16.22
C LYS A 103 6.34 -1.22 15.03
N PRO A 104 6.61 -2.52 15.19
CA PRO A 104 6.35 -3.51 14.13
C PRO A 104 4.91 -3.40 13.61
N ALA A 105 4.74 -3.44 12.28
CA ALA A 105 3.43 -3.36 11.67
C ALA A 105 2.59 -4.60 11.99
N SER A 106 1.31 -4.40 12.29
CA SER A 106 0.29 -5.43 12.45
C SER A 106 -0.07 -6.09 11.11
N LEU A 107 -0.85 -7.18 11.15
CA LEU A 107 -1.33 -7.85 9.94
C LEU A 107 -2.14 -6.92 9.02
N ALA A 108 -3.01 -6.07 9.59
CA ALA A 108 -3.80 -5.12 8.81
C ALA A 108 -2.93 -4.05 8.14
N GLU A 109 -1.91 -3.56 8.84
CA GLU A 109 -0.93 -2.62 8.30
C GLU A 109 -0.02 -3.26 7.23
N LEU A 110 0.33 -4.54 7.37
CA LEU A 110 0.98 -5.30 6.29
C LEU A 110 0.06 -5.42 5.07
N GLY A 111 -1.24 -5.67 5.29
CA GLY A 111 -2.27 -5.62 4.25
C GLY A 111 -2.31 -4.27 3.52
N ALA A 112 -2.22 -3.15 4.25
CA ALA A 112 -2.12 -1.82 3.68
C ALA A 112 -0.93 -1.70 2.72
N ILE A 113 0.27 -2.12 3.14
CA ILE A 113 1.48 -2.09 2.30
C ILE A 113 1.32 -2.97 1.06
N THR A 114 0.73 -4.16 1.18
CA THR A 114 0.44 -5.05 0.05
C THR A 114 -0.52 -4.39 -0.93
N LEU A 115 -1.57 -3.72 -0.45
CA LEU A 115 -2.51 -2.97 -1.29
C LEU A 115 -1.82 -1.84 -2.04
N MET A 116 -0.95 -1.05 -1.39
CA MET A 116 -0.17 0.01 -2.06
C MET A 116 0.70 -0.56 -3.19
N ARG A 117 1.41 -1.65 -2.92
CA ARG A 117 2.23 -2.33 -3.93
C ARG A 117 1.39 -2.85 -5.10
N ARG A 118 0.22 -3.43 -4.83
CA ARG A 118 -0.71 -3.91 -5.87
C ARG A 118 -1.35 -2.76 -6.66
N ALA A 119 -1.52 -1.61 -6.03
CA ALA A 119 -1.95 -0.38 -6.65
C ALA A 119 -0.84 0.30 -7.47
N LEU A 120 0.42 -0.15 -7.39
CA LEU A 120 1.59 0.52 -8.00
C LEU A 120 1.81 1.94 -7.45
N LEU A 121 1.52 2.11 -6.16
CA LEU A 121 1.79 3.32 -5.41
C LEU A 121 3.08 3.16 -4.58
N ILE A 122 3.55 4.26 -4.00
CA ILE A 122 4.62 4.28 -3.00
C ILE A 122 4.26 3.25 -1.92
N PRO A 123 5.17 2.31 -1.57
CA PRO A 123 4.94 1.30 -0.53
C PRO A 123 4.95 1.89 0.89
N ALA A 124 4.02 2.82 1.15
CA ALA A 124 3.77 3.48 2.42
C ALA A 124 2.27 3.83 2.50
N ALA A 125 1.70 3.81 3.70
CA ALA A 125 0.28 4.10 3.89
C ALA A 125 0.03 4.92 5.16
N LEU A 126 -0.97 5.81 5.10
CA LEU A 126 -1.57 6.38 6.29
C LEU A 126 -2.58 5.37 6.85
N CYS A 127 -2.41 5.02 8.13
CA CYS A 127 -3.20 3.99 8.80
C CYS A 127 -3.72 4.54 10.13
N ALA A 128 -5.03 4.49 10.33
CA ALA A 128 -5.65 4.89 11.59
C ALA A 128 -6.64 3.80 12.03
N PHE A 129 -6.49 3.31 13.26
CA PHE A 129 -7.51 2.44 13.82
C PHE A 129 -8.78 3.25 14.06
N VAL A 130 -9.92 2.64 13.80
CA VAL A 130 -11.22 3.28 14.02
C VAL A 130 -11.51 3.29 15.52
N SER A 131 -11.74 4.47 16.08
CA SER A 131 -12.11 4.65 17.48
C SER A 131 -13.49 4.07 17.76
N GLU A 132 -13.81 3.82 19.03
CA GLU A 132 -15.15 3.40 19.43
C GLU A 132 -16.23 4.42 19.02
N GLU A 133 -15.89 5.72 19.10
CA GLU A 133 -16.81 6.81 18.74
C GLU A 133 -17.11 6.85 17.24
N SER A 134 -16.16 6.45 16.39
CA SER A 134 -16.30 6.44 14.93
C SER A 134 -16.78 5.09 14.36
N ALA A 135 -16.91 4.06 15.20
CA ALA A 135 -17.20 2.70 14.74
C ALA A 135 -18.56 2.58 14.04
N GLU A 136 -19.61 3.18 14.59
CA GLU A 136 -20.97 3.14 14.04
C GLU A 136 -21.04 3.89 12.69
N ASP A 137 -20.42 5.07 12.61
CA ASP A 137 -20.37 5.87 11.37
C ASP A 137 -19.63 5.13 10.25
N ILE A 138 -18.50 4.46 10.56
CA ILE A 138 -17.75 3.66 9.59
C ILE A 138 -18.57 2.45 9.14
N GLU A 139 -19.24 1.77 10.05
CA GLU A 139 -20.11 0.64 9.72
C GLU A 139 -21.25 1.07 8.79
N GLN A 140 -21.89 2.22 9.08
CA GLN A 140 -22.90 2.79 8.22
C GLN A 140 -22.35 3.15 6.83
N GLN A 141 -21.17 3.78 6.75
CA GLN A 141 -20.55 4.12 5.46
C GLN A 141 -20.18 2.87 4.63
N VAL A 142 -19.79 1.78 5.28
CA VAL A 142 -19.56 0.48 4.62
C VAL A 142 -20.87 -0.12 4.13
N ALA A 143 -21.93 -0.11 4.96
CA ALA A 143 -23.25 -0.61 4.58
C ALA A 143 -23.86 0.15 3.39
N GLU A 144 -23.63 1.46 3.31
CA GLU A 144 -24.05 2.30 2.20
C GLU A 144 -23.14 2.20 0.96
N GLY A 145 -22.02 1.46 1.05
CA GLY A 145 -21.07 1.30 -0.04
C GLY A 145 -20.22 2.55 -0.35
N ARG A 146 -20.18 3.52 0.58
CA ARG A 146 -19.31 4.70 0.50
C ARG A 146 -17.85 4.37 0.84
N LEU A 147 -17.66 3.46 1.79
CA LEU A 147 -16.37 2.87 2.11
C LEU A 147 -16.37 1.39 1.76
N LEU A 148 -15.24 0.90 1.27
CA LEU A 148 -15.06 -0.50 0.96
C LEU A 148 -14.30 -1.20 2.09
N GLU A 149 -14.88 -2.27 2.61
CA GLU A 149 -14.22 -3.14 3.59
C GLU A 149 -13.62 -4.40 2.94
N VAL A 150 -12.38 -4.71 3.30
CA VAL A 150 -11.65 -5.94 2.95
C VAL A 150 -11.07 -6.61 4.19
N ASP A 151 -10.93 -7.94 4.14
CA ASP A 151 -10.30 -8.70 5.23
C ASP A 151 -8.77 -8.49 5.26
N ALA A 152 -8.18 -8.41 6.45
CA ALA A 152 -6.75 -8.17 6.61
C ALA A 152 -5.87 -9.29 6.02
N LYS A 153 -6.26 -10.56 6.12
CA LYS A 153 -5.51 -11.68 5.52
C LYS A 153 -5.64 -11.64 4.01
N GLU A 154 -6.83 -11.38 3.48
CA GLU A 154 -7.01 -11.21 2.03
C GLU A 154 -6.19 -10.04 1.48
N ALA A 155 -6.17 -8.91 2.21
CA ALA A 155 -5.37 -7.74 1.86
C ALA A 155 -3.87 -8.03 1.90
N GLU A 156 -3.36 -8.73 2.91
CA GLU A 156 -1.93 -9.07 3.01
C GLU A 156 -1.49 -10.09 1.94
N GLN A 157 -2.33 -11.08 1.65
CA GLN A 157 -2.02 -12.14 0.69
C GLN A 157 -2.25 -11.73 -0.75
N CYS A 158 -2.83 -10.55 -1.02
CA CYS A 158 -3.26 -10.22 -2.37
C CYS A 158 -2.10 -10.12 -3.37
N LEU A 159 -0.85 -9.92 -2.94
CA LEU A 159 0.35 -10.02 -3.80
C LEU A 159 0.51 -11.42 -4.44
N ALA A 160 0.07 -12.49 -3.76
CA ALA A 160 0.21 -13.87 -4.23
C ALA A 160 -0.60 -14.12 -5.52
N GLY A 161 -1.64 -13.34 -5.80
CA GLY A 161 -2.39 -13.41 -7.06
C GLY A 161 -1.58 -13.02 -8.31
N ALA A 162 -0.38 -12.44 -8.15
CA ALA A 162 0.57 -12.16 -9.23
C ALA A 162 1.72 -13.18 -9.32
N GLN A 163 1.94 -14.00 -8.28
CA GLN A 163 2.97 -15.03 -8.30
C GLN A 163 2.48 -16.23 -9.13
N GLY A 164 3.02 -16.36 -10.34
CA GLY A 164 2.65 -17.40 -11.31
C GLY A 164 2.21 -16.87 -12.67
N MET A 165 2.17 -15.56 -12.86
CA MET A 165 1.63 -14.97 -14.09
C MET A 165 2.65 -14.75 -15.20
N LEU A 166 3.96 -14.67 -14.94
CA LEU A 166 4.92 -14.56 -16.04
C LEU A 166 5.17 -15.93 -16.67
N LYS A 167 4.37 -16.26 -17.68
CA LYS A 167 4.63 -17.41 -18.54
C LYS A 167 5.53 -16.96 -19.68
N ARG A 168 6.56 -17.75 -19.97
CA ARG A 168 7.36 -17.58 -21.18
C ARG A 168 6.46 -17.83 -22.39
N VAL A 169 6.18 -16.78 -23.17
CA VAL A 169 5.27 -16.83 -24.33
C VAL A 169 6.04 -17.17 -25.59
N SER A 170 7.23 -16.59 -25.76
CA SER A 170 8.07 -16.83 -26.93
C SER A 170 9.55 -16.61 -26.62
N GLU A 171 10.42 -17.23 -27.42
CA GLU A 171 11.86 -17.10 -27.41
C GLU A 171 12.40 -17.13 -28.83
N ALA A 172 13.34 -16.23 -29.14
CA ALA A 172 14.07 -16.23 -30.40
C ALA A 172 15.56 -15.91 -30.15
N ASN A 173 16.44 -16.55 -30.91
CA ASN A 173 17.85 -16.17 -30.96
C ASN A 173 17.96 -14.88 -31.77
N ILE A 174 18.46 -13.80 -31.15
CA ILE A 174 18.67 -12.50 -31.80
C ILE A 174 20.12 -12.10 -31.53
N PRO A 175 21.06 -12.43 -32.44
CA PRO A 175 22.45 -12.03 -32.31
C PRO A 175 22.56 -10.51 -32.28
N LEU A 176 23.25 -9.98 -31.27
CA LEU A 176 23.59 -8.56 -31.16
C LEU A 176 25.05 -8.35 -31.56
N GLU A 177 25.39 -7.14 -32.00
CA GLU A 177 26.73 -6.78 -32.51
C GLU A 177 27.86 -7.15 -31.53
N ASP A 178 27.67 -6.85 -30.24
CA ASP A 178 28.64 -7.18 -29.17
C ASP A 178 28.26 -8.44 -28.35
N ALA A 179 27.20 -9.16 -28.75
CA ALA A 179 26.72 -10.34 -28.02
C ALA A 179 25.99 -11.30 -28.97
N ALA A 180 26.77 -12.08 -29.74
CA ALA A 180 26.27 -13.02 -30.73
C ALA A 180 25.35 -14.11 -30.14
N ASP A 181 25.56 -14.48 -28.87
CA ASP A 181 24.77 -15.49 -28.15
C ASP A 181 23.61 -14.87 -27.34
N SER A 182 22.89 -13.93 -27.96
CA SER A 182 21.76 -13.22 -27.34
C SER A 182 20.41 -13.85 -27.67
N ARG A 183 19.50 -13.81 -26.68
CA ARG A 183 18.14 -14.36 -26.81
C ARG A 183 17.11 -13.34 -26.39
N PHE A 184 16.11 -13.14 -27.24
CA PHE A 184 14.94 -12.34 -26.93
C PHE A 184 13.88 -13.23 -26.29
N VAL A 185 13.41 -12.85 -25.11
CA VAL A 185 12.42 -13.62 -24.33
C VAL A 185 11.20 -12.76 -24.06
N LEU A 186 10.06 -13.15 -24.63
CA LEU A 186 8.79 -12.50 -24.34
C LEU A 186 8.10 -13.26 -23.21
N SER A 187 7.83 -12.56 -22.10
CA SER A 187 7.05 -13.08 -20.99
C SER A 187 5.72 -12.34 -20.92
N GLY A 188 4.62 -13.08 -20.86
CA GLY A 188 3.27 -12.54 -20.82
C GLY A 188 2.55 -12.96 -19.56
N SER A 189 1.64 -12.09 -19.10
CA SER A 189 0.71 -12.36 -18.00
C SER A 189 -0.59 -12.96 -18.56
N PRO A 190 -1.16 -14.06 -18.00
CA PRO A 190 -2.39 -14.66 -18.52
C PRO A 190 -3.60 -13.72 -18.55
N MET A 191 -3.58 -12.59 -17.84
CA MET A 191 -4.63 -11.57 -17.95
C MET A 191 -4.53 -10.68 -19.20
N ALA A 192 -3.44 -10.73 -19.96
CA ALA A 192 -3.32 -9.95 -21.20
C ALA A 192 -4.09 -10.57 -22.39
N CYS A 193 -4.51 -11.84 -22.30
CA CYS A 193 -5.17 -12.54 -23.42
C CYS A 193 -6.70 -12.58 -23.35
N ALA A 194 -7.35 -11.95 -22.36
CA ALA A 194 -8.80 -12.05 -22.20
C ALA A 194 -9.62 -11.13 -23.13
N ASN A 195 -8.99 -10.31 -23.99
CA ASN A 195 -9.75 -9.33 -24.78
C ASN A 195 -9.32 -9.17 -26.24
N THR A 196 -9.02 -10.27 -26.93
CA THR A 196 -8.84 -10.23 -28.39
C THR A 196 -9.26 -11.56 -29.02
N LEU A 197 -10.56 -11.86 -29.03
CA LEU A 197 -11.19 -12.81 -29.95
C LEU A 197 -12.71 -12.55 -29.98
N LEU A 198 -13.09 -11.39 -30.52
CA LEU A 198 -14.35 -11.19 -31.24
C LEU A 198 -14.00 -10.24 -32.39
N TRP A 199 -14.41 -10.65 -33.60
CA TRP A 199 -14.07 -10.19 -34.96
C TRP A 199 -12.88 -10.91 -35.59
#